data_AF-A0A8T5H3F6-F1
#
_entry.id   AF-A0A8T5H3F6-F1
#
_cell.length_a   1.000
_cell.length_b   1.000
_cell.length_c   1.000
_cell.angle_alpha   90.00
_cell.angle_beta   90.00
_cell.angle_gamma   90.00
#
_symmetry.space_group_name_H-M   'P 1'
#
loop_
_entity.id
_entity.type
_entity.pdbx_description
1 polymer ?
#
loop_
_entity_poly.entity_id
_entity_poly.type
_entity_poly.pdbx_seq_one_letter_code
_entity_poly.pdbx_strand_id
1 'polypeptide(L)'
;MVLQKEILKVFSTLEKHHQPTMLELLGDYTPFQMLVMTLLSARTKDSLVIPLVKRLFAKYPNPEDFIAMPIKDLEAWLYGVGFYRVKAKHVKKLSQIIVDKYHGKIPETLEELTALPGVGRKTANCILAYTFGIPAIAVDIHVHRISNRLGWVDTKTSEETEMALMKLVPKNHWNDVNKLLVDHGQ
;
A
#
# COMPACT_ATOMS: atom_id res chain seq x y z
N MET A 1 2.85 28.54 5.13
CA MET A 1 4.20 28.64 5.73
C MET A 1 4.26 28.21 7.20
N VAL A 2 3.36 28.66 8.09
CA VAL A 2 3.39 28.24 9.52
C VAL A 2 3.00 26.77 9.68
N LEU A 3 1.82 26.37 9.19
CA LEU A 3 1.33 24.99 9.29
C LEU A 3 2.29 23.95 8.67
N GLN A 4 2.92 24.28 7.55
CA GLN A 4 3.93 23.44 6.93
C GLN A 4 5.14 23.19 7.85
N LYS A 5 5.61 24.22 8.58
CA LYS A 5 6.70 24.06 9.56
C LYS A 5 6.27 23.18 10.73
N GLU A 6 5.01 23.29 11.16
CA GLU A 6 4.46 22.45 12.23
C GLU A 6 4.37 20.99 11.82
N ILE A 7 3.89 20.70 10.61
CA ILE A 7 3.86 19.34 10.05
C ILE A 7 5.27 18.74 10.04
N LEU A 8 6.26 19.46 9.53
CA LEU A 8 7.64 18.97 9.48
C LEU A 8 8.23 18.76 10.88
N LYS A 9 7.86 19.58 11.87
CA LYS A 9 8.24 19.37 13.27
C LYS A 9 7.62 18.09 13.83
N VAL A 10 6.35 17.80 13.52
CA VAL A 10 5.71 16.53 13.89
C VAL A 10 6.44 15.36 13.24
N PHE A 11 6.74 15.43 11.94
CA PHE A 11 7.49 14.37 11.24
C PHE A 11 8.84 14.12 11.92
N SER A 12 9.60 15.18 12.23
CA SER A 12 10.88 15.05 12.92
C SER A 12 10.78 14.42 14.32
N THR A 13 9.62 14.54 14.98
CA THR A 13 9.36 13.91 16.27
C THR A 13 9.02 12.43 16.08
N LEU A 14 8.14 12.12 15.13
CA LEU A 14 7.73 10.74 14.85
C LEU A 14 8.87 9.89 14.32
N GLU A 15 9.72 10.44 13.44
CA GLU A 15 10.87 9.72 12.86
C GLU A 15 11.82 9.18 13.93
N LYS A 16 11.94 9.84 15.10
CA LYS A 16 12.80 9.40 16.21
C LYS A 16 12.34 8.10 16.86
N HIS A 17 11.07 7.75 16.70
CA HIS A 17 10.44 6.58 17.32
C HIS A 17 9.95 5.57 16.28
N HIS A 18 10.13 5.88 15.00
CA HIS A 18 9.59 5.11 13.88
C HIS A 18 10.02 3.64 13.94
N GLN A 19 9.05 2.74 13.89
CA GLN A 19 9.29 1.33 13.65
C GLN A 19 8.95 0.98 12.19
N PRO A 20 9.78 0.16 11.51
CA PRO A 20 9.53 -0.19 10.11
C PRO A 20 8.13 -0.79 9.91
N THR A 21 7.37 -0.20 8.99
CA THR A 21 6.11 -0.78 8.51
C THR A 21 6.37 -2.07 7.74
N MET A 22 5.34 -2.91 7.53
CA MET A 22 5.49 -4.11 6.69
C MET A 22 6.04 -3.82 5.29
N LEU A 23 5.63 -2.70 4.67
CA LEU A 23 6.08 -2.32 3.32
C LEU A 23 7.56 -1.92 3.30
N GLU A 24 8.09 -1.38 4.40
CA GLU A 24 9.53 -1.11 4.55
C GLU A 24 10.30 -2.38 4.87
N LEU A 25 9.77 -3.23 5.76
CA LEU A 25 10.40 -4.48 6.16
C LEU A 25 10.58 -5.46 5.00
N LEU A 26 9.69 -5.40 4.02
CA LEU A 26 9.68 -6.29 2.84
C LEU A 26 9.92 -5.50 1.54
N GLY A 27 10.58 -4.34 1.62
CA GLY A 27 10.81 -3.43 0.49
C GLY A 27 11.69 -4.02 -0.63
N ASP A 28 12.44 -5.09 -0.33
CA ASP A 28 13.35 -5.76 -1.27
C ASP A 28 12.62 -6.67 -2.27
N TYR A 29 11.30 -6.85 -2.12
CA TYR A 29 10.48 -7.69 -2.97
C TYR A 29 10.30 -7.09 -4.37
N THR A 30 10.05 -7.96 -5.35
CA THR A 30 9.80 -7.50 -6.72
C THR A 30 8.55 -6.62 -6.79
N PRO A 31 8.42 -5.72 -7.78
CA PRO A 31 7.23 -4.88 -7.89
C PRO A 31 5.90 -5.66 -7.90
N PHE A 32 5.88 -6.84 -8.52
CA PHE A 32 4.71 -7.71 -8.50
C PHE A 32 4.41 -8.25 -7.10
N GLN A 33 5.43 -8.71 -6.38
CA GLN A 33 5.29 -9.19 -4.99
C GLN A 33 4.83 -8.06 -4.06
N MET A 34 5.36 -6.85 -4.23
CA MET A 34 4.93 -5.66 -3.50
C MET A 34 3.46 -5.33 -3.76
N LEU A 35 3.02 -5.40 -5.02
CA LEU A 35 1.62 -5.20 -5.40
C LEU A 35 0.68 -6.22 -4.72
N VAL A 36 1.00 -7.50 -4.83
CA VAL A 36 0.20 -8.58 -4.23
C VAL A 36 0.16 -8.43 -2.71
N MET A 37 1.32 -8.23 -2.07
CA MET A 37 1.41 -8.06 -0.61
C MET A 37 0.60 -6.86 -0.11
N THR A 38 0.67 -5.72 -0.79
CA THR A 38 -0.06 -4.50 -0.41
C THR A 38 -1.58 -4.68 -0.57
N LEU A 39 -2.02 -5.42 -1.60
CA LEU A 39 -3.43 -5.79 -1.75
C LEU A 39 -3.87 -6.72 -0.62
N LEU A 40 -3.04 -7.70 -0.25
CA LEU A 40 -3.34 -8.66 0.82
C LEU A 40 -3.41 -7.99 2.20
N SER A 41 -2.63 -6.95 2.47
CA SER A 41 -2.62 -6.26 3.76
C SER A 41 -3.85 -5.38 4.02
N ALA A 42 -4.60 -5.02 2.98
CA ALA A 42 -5.81 -4.23 3.15
C ALA A 42 -6.77 -4.90 4.14
N ARG A 43 -7.02 -4.27 5.30
CA ARG A 43 -7.86 -4.81 6.39
C ARG A 43 -7.38 -6.17 6.91
N THR A 44 -6.08 -6.39 7.02
CA THR A 44 -5.50 -7.60 7.62
C THR A 44 -4.25 -7.20 8.39
N LYS A 45 -4.05 -7.73 9.60
CA LYS A 45 -2.90 -7.40 10.44
C LYS A 45 -1.60 -7.86 9.80
N ASP A 46 -0.56 -7.04 9.87
CA ASP A 46 0.77 -7.33 9.34
C ASP A 46 1.35 -8.64 9.92
N SER A 47 1.05 -8.96 11.19
CA SER A 47 1.44 -10.21 11.84
C SER A 47 0.89 -11.48 11.19
N LEU A 48 -0.19 -11.37 10.41
CA LEU A 48 -0.73 -12.47 9.61
C LEU A 48 -0.18 -12.46 8.18
N VAL A 49 -0.01 -11.27 7.59
CA VAL A 49 0.39 -11.10 6.19
C VAL A 49 1.86 -11.44 5.99
N ILE A 50 2.76 -10.91 6.83
CA ILE A 50 4.22 -11.10 6.72
C ILE A 50 4.61 -12.58 6.60
N PRO A 51 4.25 -13.48 7.55
CA PRO A 51 4.65 -14.88 7.45
C PRO A 51 3.98 -15.60 6.28
N LEU A 52 2.77 -15.18 5.88
CA LEU A 52 2.06 -15.76 4.75
C LEU A 52 2.76 -15.43 3.43
N VAL A 53 3.06 -14.15 3.16
CA VAL A 53 3.68 -13.73 1.90
C VAL A 53 5.10 -14.27 1.75
N LYS A 54 5.87 -14.36 2.85
CA LYS A 54 7.19 -15.01 2.85
C LYS A 54 7.14 -16.44 2.33
N ARG A 55 6.20 -17.25 2.83
CA ARG A 55 6.03 -18.64 2.36
C ARG A 55 5.45 -18.73 0.96
N LEU A 56 4.49 -17.86 0.64
CA LEU A 56 3.82 -17.84 -0.65
C LEU A 56 4.81 -17.51 -1.77
N PHE A 57 5.58 -16.42 -1.64
CA PHE A 57 6.51 -15.98 -2.67
C PHE A 57 7.78 -16.82 -2.77
N ALA A 58 8.18 -17.52 -1.70
CA ALA A 58 9.23 -18.51 -1.78
C ALA A 58 8.88 -19.67 -2.73
N LYS A 59 7.58 -19.97 -2.89
CA LYS A 59 7.08 -21.05 -3.75
C LYS A 59 6.51 -20.55 -5.09
N TYR A 60 5.93 -19.36 -5.10
CA TYR A 60 5.22 -18.77 -6.24
C TYR A 60 5.62 -17.29 -6.39
N PRO A 61 6.83 -17.01 -6.90
CA PRO A 61 7.36 -15.64 -6.97
C PRO A 61 6.77 -14.79 -8.10
N ASN A 62 6.21 -15.38 -9.16
CA ASN A 62 5.90 -14.71 -10.42
C ASN A 62 4.40 -14.66 -10.73
N PRO A 63 3.90 -13.68 -11.51
CA PRO A 63 2.48 -13.59 -11.85
C PRO A 63 1.94 -14.85 -12.54
N GLU A 64 2.73 -15.51 -13.37
CA GLU A 64 2.38 -16.75 -14.08
C GLU A 64 2.03 -17.88 -13.10
N ASP A 65 2.69 -17.93 -11.94
CA ASP A 65 2.42 -18.93 -10.91
C ASP A 65 0.98 -18.80 -10.38
N PHE A 66 0.52 -17.57 -10.16
CA PHE A 66 -0.85 -17.27 -9.71
C PHE A 66 -1.88 -17.53 -10.82
N ILE A 67 -1.51 -17.30 -12.08
CA ILE A 67 -2.35 -17.61 -13.24
C ILE A 67 -2.53 -19.13 -13.37
N ALA A 68 -1.48 -19.92 -13.20
CA ALA A 68 -1.54 -21.37 -13.30
C ALA A 68 -2.26 -22.03 -12.09
N MET A 69 -2.18 -21.43 -10.90
CA MET A 69 -2.73 -22.01 -9.67
C MET A 69 -4.26 -22.12 -9.68
N PRO A 70 -4.87 -23.28 -9.40
CA PRO A 70 -6.32 -23.39 -9.23
C PRO A 70 -6.83 -22.40 -8.18
N ILE A 71 -7.98 -21.76 -8.44
CA ILE A 71 -8.49 -20.71 -7.53
C ILE A 71 -8.69 -21.23 -6.10
N LYS A 72 -9.12 -22.49 -5.93
CA LYS A 72 -9.30 -23.11 -4.61
C LYS A 72 -7.98 -23.26 -3.85
N ASP A 73 -6.88 -23.51 -4.55
CA ASP A 73 -5.56 -23.63 -3.93
C ASP A 73 -5.05 -22.26 -3.50
N LEU A 74 -5.25 -21.23 -4.33
CA LEU A 74 -4.93 -19.85 -3.96
C LEU A 74 -5.77 -19.38 -2.77
N GLU A 75 -7.06 -19.71 -2.75
CA GLU A 75 -7.93 -19.46 -1.59
C GLU A 75 -7.40 -20.16 -0.32
N ALA A 76 -6.90 -21.39 -0.42
CA ALA A 76 -6.31 -22.10 0.71
C ALA A 76 -5.00 -21.43 1.19
N TRP A 77 -4.14 -20.99 0.26
CA TRP A 77 -2.91 -20.24 0.58
C TRP A 77 -3.19 -18.93 1.31
N LEU A 78 -4.27 -18.24 0.93
CA LEU A 78 -4.66 -16.95 1.49
C LEU A 78 -5.56 -17.07 2.73
N TYR A 79 -5.83 -18.29 3.21
CA TYR A 79 -6.69 -18.49 4.37
C TYR A 79 -6.17 -17.75 5.60
N GLY A 80 -7.08 -17.09 6.33
CA GLY A 80 -6.74 -16.22 7.46
C GLY A 80 -6.54 -14.75 7.09
N VAL A 81 -6.35 -14.43 5.80
CA VAL A 81 -6.41 -13.04 5.31
C VAL A 81 -7.88 -12.57 5.28
N GLY A 82 -8.13 -11.34 5.71
CA GLY A 82 -9.47 -10.75 5.62
C GLY A 82 -9.96 -10.71 4.17
N PHE A 83 -11.19 -11.21 3.92
CA PHE A 83 -11.77 -11.33 2.58
C PHE A 83 -10.96 -12.18 1.59
N TYR A 84 -10.24 -13.20 2.07
CA TYR A 84 -9.30 -13.98 1.26
C TYR A 84 -9.88 -14.55 -0.05
N ARG A 85 -11.15 -14.98 -0.10
CA ARG A 85 -11.77 -15.48 -1.34
C ARG A 85 -11.88 -14.40 -2.42
N VAL A 86 -12.24 -13.18 -2.03
CA VAL A 86 -12.30 -12.04 -2.95
C VAL A 86 -10.90 -11.64 -3.37
N LYS A 87 -9.97 -11.56 -2.42
CA LYS A 87 -8.56 -11.26 -2.70
C LYS A 87 -7.89 -12.28 -3.61
N ALA A 88 -8.16 -13.59 -3.44
CA ALA A 88 -7.65 -14.64 -4.33
C ALA A 88 -8.09 -14.40 -5.78
N LYS A 89 -9.38 -14.09 -5.99
CA LYS A 89 -9.90 -13.77 -7.32
C LYS A 89 -9.24 -12.51 -7.91
N HIS A 90 -9.06 -11.47 -7.09
CA HIS A 90 -8.39 -10.25 -7.49
C HIS A 90 -6.91 -10.49 -7.85
N VAL A 91 -6.15 -11.19 -7.01
CA VAL A 91 -4.74 -11.53 -7.25
C VAL A 91 -4.61 -12.35 -8.54
N LYS A 92 -5.44 -13.37 -8.74
CA LYS A 92 -5.41 -14.16 -9.98
C LYS A 92 -5.70 -13.28 -11.21
N LYS A 93 -6.74 -12.44 -11.14
CA LYS A 93 -7.15 -11.59 -12.27
C LYS A 93 -6.16 -10.47 -12.54
N LEU A 94 -5.59 -9.83 -11.53
CA LEU A 94 -4.56 -8.81 -11.72
C LEU A 94 -3.29 -9.43 -12.30
N SER A 95 -2.87 -10.63 -11.85
CA SER A 95 -1.71 -11.32 -12.45
C SER A 95 -1.90 -11.54 -13.94
N GLN A 96 -3.09 -11.99 -14.36
CA GLN A 96 -3.44 -12.14 -15.77
C GLN A 96 -3.33 -10.81 -16.54
N ILE A 97 -3.88 -9.71 -15.99
CA ILE A 97 -3.81 -8.39 -16.62
C ILE A 97 -2.35 -7.90 -16.73
N ILE A 98 -1.54 -8.12 -15.69
CA ILE A 98 -0.12 -7.75 -15.69
C ILE A 98 0.64 -8.47 -16.81
N VAL A 99 0.40 -9.77 -16.99
CA VAL A 99 1.04 -10.55 -18.07
C VAL A 99 0.53 -10.11 -19.45
N ASP A 100 -0.79 -10.08 -19.63
CA ASP A 100 -1.40 -9.88 -20.96
C ASP A 100 -1.27 -8.44 -21.47
N LYS A 101 -1.55 -7.45 -20.61
CA LYS A 101 -1.63 -6.03 -20.99
C LYS A 101 -0.33 -5.29 -20.74
N TYR A 102 0.36 -5.61 -19.65
CA TYR A 102 1.54 -4.89 -19.20
C TYR A 102 2.85 -5.68 -19.39
N HIS A 103 2.79 -6.83 -20.07
CA HIS A 103 3.94 -7.67 -20.41
C HIS A 103 4.83 -8.01 -19.20
N GLY A 104 4.19 -8.33 -18.07
CA GLY A 104 4.87 -8.69 -16.82
C GLY A 104 5.37 -7.50 -15.99
N LYS A 105 5.23 -6.26 -16.48
CA LYS A 105 5.64 -5.05 -15.74
C LYS A 105 4.47 -4.47 -14.95
N ILE A 106 4.76 -3.98 -13.75
CA ILE A 106 3.75 -3.27 -12.95
C ILE A 106 3.67 -1.82 -13.44
N PRO A 107 2.47 -1.28 -13.72
CA PRO A 107 2.34 0.10 -14.17
C PRO A 107 2.73 1.10 -13.08
N GLU A 108 3.27 2.25 -13.49
CA GLU A 108 3.83 3.29 -12.61
C GLU A 108 2.94 4.54 -12.56
N THR A 109 1.67 4.42 -12.93
CA THR A 109 0.69 5.52 -12.85
C THR A 109 -0.49 5.15 -11.94
N LEU A 110 -1.03 6.17 -11.25
CA LEU A 110 -2.17 5.98 -10.36
C LEU A 110 -3.40 5.43 -11.11
N GLU A 111 -3.66 5.95 -12.31
CA GLU A 111 -4.80 5.55 -13.14
C GLU A 111 -4.73 4.07 -13.54
N GLU A 112 -3.57 3.63 -14.03
CA GLU A 112 -3.38 2.23 -14.43
C GLU A 112 -3.39 1.27 -13.24
N LEU A 113 -2.76 1.67 -12.12
CA LEU A 113 -2.77 0.85 -10.91
C LEU A 113 -4.18 0.68 -10.35
N THR A 114 -4.97 1.76 -10.29
CA THR A 114 -6.36 1.72 -9.79
C THR A 114 -7.34 1.01 -10.72
N ALA A 115 -6.97 0.80 -11.98
CA ALA A 115 -7.72 -0.05 -12.90
C ALA A 115 -7.55 -1.56 -12.60
N LEU A 116 -6.56 -1.96 -11.78
CA LEU A 116 -6.35 -3.35 -11.42
C LEU A 116 -7.36 -3.80 -10.35
N PRO A 117 -7.89 -5.03 -10.44
CA PRO A 117 -8.90 -5.52 -9.50
C PRO A 117 -8.34 -5.60 -8.08
N GLY A 118 -9.06 -5.03 -7.12
CA GLY A 118 -8.64 -4.99 -5.72
C GLY A 118 -7.60 -3.92 -5.37
N VAL A 119 -7.21 -3.09 -6.34
CA VAL A 119 -6.27 -1.99 -6.12
C VAL A 119 -7.04 -0.68 -6.02
N GLY A 120 -7.24 -0.21 -4.79
CA GLY A 120 -7.78 1.12 -4.53
C GLY A 120 -6.68 2.19 -4.54
N ARG A 121 -7.09 3.46 -4.42
CA ARG A 121 -6.20 4.63 -4.46
C ARG A 121 -5.07 4.56 -3.44
N LYS A 122 -5.35 4.15 -2.20
CA LYS A 122 -4.35 3.91 -1.15
C LYS A 122 -3.32 2.87 -1.59
N THR A 123 -3.77 1.71 -2.09
CA THR A 123 -2.88 0.63 -2.54
C THR A 123 -1.99 1.11 -3.67
N ALA A 124 -2.56 1.79 -4.67
CA ALA A 124 -1.80 2.35 -5.78
C ALA A 124 -0.74 3.36 -5.29
N ASN A 125 -1.11 4.30 -4.42
CA ASN A 125 -0.16 5.26 -3.85
C ASN A 125 0.94 4.57 -3.02
N CYS A 126 0.64 3.49 -2.31
CA CYS A 126 1.68 2.68 -1.65
C CYS A 126 2.66 2.09 -2.66
N ILE A 127 2.19 1.56 -3.79
CA ILE A 127 3.10 1.00 -4.82
C ILE A 127 3.96 2.10 -5.45
N LEU A 128 3.38 3.24 -5.81
CA LEU A 128 4.15 4.38 -6.31
C LEU A 128 5.25 4.80 -5.32
N ALA A 129 4.91 4.96 -4.04
CA ALA A 129 5.83 5.43 -3.01
C ALA A 129 6.89 4.38 -2.61
N TYR A 130 6.47 3.19 -2.20
CA TYR A 130 7.33 2.19 -1.58
C TYR A 130 8.05 1.30 -2.60
N THR A 131 7.50 1.13 -3.80
CA THR A 131 8.11 0.26 -4.83
C THR A 131 8.89 1.06 -5.86
N PHE A 132 8.35 2.18 -6.33
CA PHE A 132 8.95 2.96 -7.40
C PHE A 132 9.64 4.25 -6.94
N GLY A 133 9.52 4.60 -5.65
CA GLY A 133 10.06 5.87 -5.13
C GLY A 133 9.39 7.12 -5.70
N ILE A 134 8.24 6.97 -6.37
CA ILE A 134 7.47 8.06 -6.94
C ILE A 134 6.70 8.74 -5.80
N PRO A 135 6.88 10.05 -5.57
CA PRO A 135 6.22 10.74 -4.47
C PRO A 135 4.69 10.59 -4.53
N ALA A 136 4.10 9.94 -3.53
CA ALA A 136 2.67 9.72 -3.43
C ALA A 136 2.23 9.67 -1.96
N ILE A 137 1.06 10.23 -1.65
CA ILE A 137 0.49 10.18 -0.29
C ILE A 137 -0.56 9.07 -0.24
N ALA A 138 -0.21 7.94 0.37
CA ALA A 138 -1.19 6.91 0.66
C ALA A 138 -1.98 7.31 1.91
N VAL A 139 -3.28 7.58 1.77
CA VAL A 139 -4.16 7.90 2.89
C VAL A 139 -4.98 6.68 3.28
N ASP A 140 -4.77 6.19 4.50
CA ASP A 140 -5.62 5.19 5.13
C ASP A 140 -6.39 5.80 6.31
N ILE A 141 -7.03 4.94 7.12
CA ILE A 141 -7.82 5.40 8.27
C ILE A 141 -6.97 6.13 9.32
N HIS A 142 -5.69 5.78 9.47
CA HIS A 142 -4.80 6.37 10.47
C HIS A 142 -4.35 7.75 9.99
N VAL A 143 -3.86 7.84 8.75
CA VAL A 143 -3.50 9.11 8.10
C VAL A 143 -4.69 10.07 8.12
N HIS A 144 -5.85 9.64 7.62
CA HIS A 144 -7.06 10.46 7.57
C HIS A 144 -7.46 10.97 8.97
N ARG A 145 -7.53 10.07 9.95
CA ARG A 145 -7.94 10.42 11.32
C ARG A 145 -6.94 11.36 11.99
N ILE A 146 -5.64 11.08 11.89
CA ILE A 146 -4.61 11.87 12.57
C ILE A 146 -4.50 13.26 11.94
N SER A 147 -4.49 13.36 10.60
CA SER A 147 -4.43 14.65 9.92
C SER A 147 -5.61 15.57 10.27
N ASN A 148 -6.83 15.03 10.38
CA ASN A 148 -7.99 15.79 10.85
C ASN A 148 -7.88 16.15 12.34
N ARG A 149 -7.45 15.23 13.21
CA ARG A 149 -7.31 15.49 14.66
C ARG A 149 -6.24 16.53 14.99
N LEU A 150 -5.16 16.57 14.22
CA LEU A 150 -4.10 17.57 14.37
C LEU A 150 -4.48 18.92 13.74
N GLY A 151 -5.65 19.03 13.12
CA GLY A 151 -6.12 20.26 12.46
C GLY A 151 -5.34 20.62 11.20
N TRP A 152 -4.63 19.66 10.58
CA TRP A 152 -3.92 19.90 9.32
C TRP A 152 -4.89 20.05 8.15
N VAL A 153 -5.99 19.30 8.21
CA VAL A 153 -7.05 19.28 7.20
C VAL A 153 -8.41 19.22 7.91
N ASP A 154 -9.47 19.60 7.19
CA ASP A 154 -10.87 19.39 7.57
C ASP A 154 -11.58 18.74 6.38
N THR A 155 -11.64 17.41 6.39
CA THR A 155 -12.04 16.59 5.24
C THR A 155 -12.84 15.37 5.68
N LYS A 156 -13.75 14.90 4.82
CA LYS A 156 -14.66 13.79 5.14
C LYS A 156 -14.21 12.47 4.54
N THR A 157 -13.36 12.50 3.51
CA THR A 157 -12.90 11.31 2.78
C THR A 157 -11.38 11.24 2.74
N SER A 158 -10.86 10.02 2.54
CA SER A 158 -9.42 9.78 2.34
C SER A 158 -8.87 10.54 1.13
N GLU A 159 -9.66 10.61 0.07
CA GLU A 159 -9.32 11.28 -1.19
C GLU A 159 -9.21 12.80 -0.98
N GLU A 160 -10.16 13.40 -0.26
CA GLU A 160 -10.08 14.82 0.11
C GLU A 160 -8.85 15.11 0.99
N THR A 161 -8.57 14.24 1.96
CA THR A 161 -7.35 14.35 2.79
C THR A 161 -6.09 14.26 1.93
N GLU A 162 -6.01 13.32 0.99
CA GLU A 162 -4.86 13.15 0.09
C GLU A 162 -4.60 14.45 -0.68
N MET A 163 -5.64 15.01 -1.32
CA MET A 163 -5.54 16.23 -2.10
C MET A 163 -5.18 17.46 -1.25
N ALA A 164 -5.67 17.53 -0.01
CA ALA A 164 -5.34 18.60 0.92
C ALA A 164 -3.88 18.48 1.40
N LEU A 165 -3.44 17.28 1.80
CA LEU A 165 -2.07 17.04 2.24
C LEU A 165 -1.05 17.28 1.12
N MET A 166 -1.36 16.93 -0.14
CA MET A 166 -0.48 17.22 -1.28
C MET A 166 -0.21 18.72 -1.48
N LYS A 167 -1.13 19.59 -1.04
CA LYS A 167 -0.97 21.06 -1.09
C LYS A 167 -0.19 21.61 0.11
N LEU A 168 -0.19 20.90 1.24
CA LEU A 168 0.37 21.34 2.51
C LEU A 168 1.79 20.80 2.76
N VAL A 169 2.01 19.54 2.39
CA VAL A 169 3.25 18.81 2.63
C VAL A 169 4.17 18.99 1.41
N PRO A 170 5.45 19.38 1.60
CA PRO A 170 6.41 19.42 0.51
C PRO A 170 6.56 18.07 -0.17
N LYS A 171 6.71 18.07 -1.50
CA LYS A 171 6.72 16.85 -2.31
C LYS A 171 7.78 15.83 -1.89
N ASN A 172 8.95 16.29 -1.40
CA ASN A 172 10.01 15.43 -0.90
C ASN A 172 9.66 14.69 0.41
N HIS A 173 8.57 15.09 1.09
CA HIS A 173 8.08 14.48 2.33
C HIS A 173 6.77 13.71 2.16
N TRP A 174 6.29 13.52 0.93
CA TRP A 174 5.00 12.84 0.71
C TRP A 174 5.02 11.38 1.17
N ASN A 175 6.13 10.69 0.95
CA ASN A 175 6.28 9.29 1.34
C ASN A 175 6.36 9.13 2.88
N ASP A 176 6.83 10.17 3.58
CA ASP A 176 6.90 10.19 5.05
C ASP A 176 5.51 10.21 5.70
N VAL A 177 4.51 10.79 5.02
CA VAL A 177 3.15 10.94 5.56
C VAL A 177 2.55 9.59 5.94
N ASN A 178 2.54 8.63 5.00
CA ASN A 178 1.94 7.33 5.28
C ASN A 178 2.75 6.57 6.32
N LYS A 179 4.06 6.43 6.09
CA LYS A 179 5.00 5.74 6.97
C LYS A 179 4.84 6.17 8.42
N LEU A 180 4.97 7.46 8.70
CA LEU A 180 5.02 7.99 10.06
C LEU A 180 3.67 7.99 10.77
N LEU A 181 2.60 8.34 10.06
CA LEU A 181 1.27 8.42 10.67
C LEU A 181 0.62 7.05 10.85
N VAL A 182 0.94 6.09 9.97
CA VAL A 182 0.49 4.71 10.13
C VAL A 182 1.19 4.09 11.33
N ASP A 183 2.52 4.17 11.44
CA ASP A 183 3.26 3.64 12.59
C ASP A 183 2.78 4.26 13.92
N HIS A 184 2.61 5.58 13.96
CA HIS A 184 2.09 6.28 15.14
C HIS A 184 0.62 5.91 15.49
N GLY A 185 -0.17 5.56 14.47
CA GLY A 185 -1.62 5.43 14.60
C GLY A 185 -2.13 4.02 14.85
N GLN A 186 -1.32 2.99 14.62
CA GLN A 186 -1.66 1.57 14.74
C GLN A 186 -1.88 1.10 16.18
#